data_AF-A8A8G0-F1
#
_entry.id   AF-A8A8G0-F1
#
_cell.length_a   1.000
_cell.length_b   1.000
_cell.length_c   1.000
_cell.angle_alpha   90.00
_cell.angle_beta   90.00
_cell.angle_gamma   90.00
#
_symmetry.space_group_name_H-M   'P 1'
#
loop_
_entity.id
_entity.type
_entity.pdbx_description
1 polymer ?
#
loop_
_entity_poly.entity_id
_entity_poly.type
_entity_poly.pdbx_seq_one_letter_code
_entity_poly.pdbx_strand_id
1 'polypeptide(L)' 'MERVRDALVREVVGKKVVNDKLYKYTYYTLPLNIYIPKHVVHKYGREYIVIINSETGEIRAMPKALYEQKRNKQRVQEE' A
#
# COMPACT_ATOMS: atom_id res chain seq x y z
N MET A 1 -18.52 8.46 -4.26
CA MET A 1 -18.37 7.19 -5.01
C MET A 1 -17.00 6.60 -4.70
N GLU A 2 -16.91 5.32 -4.34
CA GLU A 2 -15.63 4.67 -4.08
C GLU A 2 -15.04 4.07 -5.37
N ARG A 3 -13.78 4.40 -5.67
CA ARG A 3 -13.00 3.77 -6.73
C ARG A 3 -11.99 2.81 -6.11
N VAL A 4 -12.02 1.57 -6.54
CA VAL A 4 -11.13 0.50 -6.05
C VAL A 4 -10.14 0.12 -7.15
N ARG A 5 -8.86 0.02 -6.82
CA ARG A 5 -7.80 -0.36 -7.76
C ARG A 5 -6.77 -1.29 -7.12
N ASP A 6 -6.33 -2.28 -7.89
CA ASP A 6 -5.12 -3.03 -7.56
C ASP A 6 -3.89 -2.13 -7.68
N ALA A 7 -2.96 -2.31 -6.75
CA ALA A 7 -1.69 -1.61 -6.75
C ALA A 7 -0.58 -2.52 -6.23
N LEU A 8 0.57 -2.46 -6.90
CA LEU A 8 1.76 -3.17 -6.48
C LEU A 8 2.72 -2.20 -5.80
N VAL A 9 3.18 -2.56 -4.60
CA VAL A 9 4.20 -1.81 -3.89
C VAL A 9 5.53 -1.91 -4.65
N ARG A 10 6.13 -0.75 -4.91
CA ARG A 10 7.47 -0.62 -5.47
C ARG A 10 8.49 -0.38 -4.36
N GLU A 11 9.61 -1.09 -4.44
CA GLU A 11 10.78 -0.82 -3.63
C GLU A 11 11.62 0.28 -4.27
N VAL A 12 11.98 1.29 -3.50
CA VAL A 12 12.81 2.41 -3.93
C VAL A 12 14.04 2.47 -3.06
N VAL A 13 15.21 2.41 -3.71
CA VAL A 13 16.51 2.49 -3.05
C VAL A 13 17.10 3.87 -3.33
N GLY A 14 17.03 4.74 -2.33
CA GLY A 14 17.70 6.03 -2.36
C GLY A 14 19.15 5.92 -1.91
N LYS A 15 19.98 6.80 -2.48
CA LYS A 15 21.42 6.88 -2.19
C LYS A 15 21.76 8.33 -1.89
N LYS A 16 22.47 8.58 -0.79
CA LYS A 16 22.98 9.91 -0.43
C LYS A 16 24.45 9.81 -0.03
N VAL A 17 25.29 10.64 -0.64
CA VAL A 17 26.69 10.77 -0.25
C VAL A 17 26.80 11.91 0.76
N VAL A 18 27.44 11.67 1.90
CA VAL A 18 27.71 12.67 2.94
C VAL A 18 29.14 12.44 3.43
N ASN A 19 30.02 13.44 3.25
CA ASN A 19 31.45 13.37 3.63
C ASN A 19 32.13 12.07 3.14
N ASP A 20 32.03 11.80 1.84
CA ASP A 20 32.56 10.60 1.17
C ASP A 20 31.97 9.25 1.64
N LYS A 21 30.95 9.26 2.51
CA LYS A 21 30.22 8.06 2.94
C LYS A 21 28.91 7.92 2.16
N LEU A 22 28.68 6.74 1.60
CA LEU A 22 27.46 6.39 0.88
C LEU A 22 26.40 5.81 1.83
N TYR A 23 25.32 6.54 2.05
CA TYR A 23 24.14 6.08 2.78
C TYR A 23 23.08 5.57 1.81
N LYS A 24 22.56 4.37 2.06
CA LYS A 24 21.45 3.77 1.29
C LYS A 24 20.21 3.69 2.17
N TYR A 25 19.07 4.08 1.63
CA TYR A 25 17.78 3.93 2.30
C TYR A 25 16.80 3.22 1.37
N THR A 26 16.12 2.21 1.89
CA THR A 26 15.07 1.48 1.16
C THR A 26 13.72 1.89 1.72
N TYR A 27 12.83 2.35 0.86
CA TYR A 27 11.45 2.63 1.20
C TYR A 27 10.51 2.01 0.17
N TYR A 28 9.27 1.79 0.58
CA TYR A 28 8.27 1.10 -0.22
C TYR A 28 7.13 2.08 -0.52
N THR A 29 6.70 2.15 -1.78
CA THR A 29 5.66 3.09 -2.20
C THR A 29 4.61 2.45 -3.08
N LEU A 30 3.38 2.95 -2.98
CA LEU A 30 2.30 2.74 -3.93
C LEU A 30 2.25 3.89 -4.96
N PRO A 31 1.40 3.80 -6.01
CA PRO A 31 1.06 4.97 -6.84
C PRO A 31 0.66 6.18 -5.99
N LEU A 32 0.88 7.38 -6.53
CA LEU A 32 0.75 8.66 -5.81
C LEU A 32 1.79 8.85 -4.67
N ASN A 33 2.89 8.09 -4.70
CA ASN A 33 3.97 8.15 -3.71
C ASN A 33 3.51 7.90 -2.26
N ILE A 34 2.45 7.09 -2.09
CA ILE A 34 1.99 6.70 -0.77
C ILE A 34 3.02 5.74 -0.16
N TYR A 35 3.67 6.15 0.92
CA TYR A 35 4.64 5.34 1.63
C TYR A 35 3.96 4.20 2.39
N ILE A 36 4.54 3.00 2.28
CA ILE A 36 4.14 1.84 3.06
C ILE A 36 5.30 1.44 3.98
N PRO A 37 5.08 1.27 5.29
CA PRO A 37 6.15 0.87 6.19
C PRO A 37 6.71 -0.51 5.83
N LYS A 38 8.04 -0.64 5.86
CA LYS A 38 8.76 -1.89 5.54
C LYS A 38 8.19 -3.12 6.26
N HIS A 39 7.91 -3.00 7.56
CA HIS A 39 7.39 -4.12 8.36
C HIS A 39 6.00 -4.58 7.90
N VAL A 40 5.19 -3.68 7.34
CA VAL A 40 3.86 -4.02 6.80
C VAL A 40 4.01 -4.78 5.48
N VAL A 41 4.89 -4.32 4.58
CA VAL A 41 5.20 -5.02 3.32
C VAL A 41 5.75 -6.42 3.58
N HIS A 42 6.65 -6.55 4.55
CA HIS A 42 7.23 -7.85 4.92
C HIS A 42 6.19 -8.81 5.49
N LYS A 43 5.20 -8.29 6.23
CA LYS A 43 4.17 -9.12 6.86
C LYS A 43 3.07 -9.54 5.90
N TYR A 44 2.66 -8.66 4.99
CA TYR A 44 1.46 -8.87 4.17
C TYR A 44 1.71 -8.95 2.66
N GLY A 45 2.96 -8.88 2.22
CA GLY A 45 3.34 -8.90 0.80
C GLY A 45 3.28 -7.53 0.13
N ARG A 46 3.34 -7.53 -1.21
CA ARG A 46 3.43 -6.31 -2.03
C ARG A 46 2.12 -5.95 -2.76
N GLU A 47 1.12 -6.82 -2.70
CA GLU A 47 -0.17 -6.62 -3.37
C GLU A 47 -1.14 -5.87 -2.46
N TYR A 48 -1.61 -4.71 -2.92
CA TYR A 48 -2.48 -3.83 -2.18
C TYR A 48 -3.69 -3.44 -3.02
N ILE A 49 -4.76 -3.07 -2.33
CA ILE A 49 -5.92 -2.40 -2.89
C ILE A 49 -5.90 -0.95 -2.41
N VAL A 50 -6.03 -0.02 -3.36
CA VAL A 50 -6.22 1.40 -3.10
C VAL A 50 -7.68 1.76 -3.33
N ILE A 51 -8.31 2.31 -2.30
CA ILE A 51 -9.71 2.75 -2.31
C ILE A 51 -9.70 4.27 -2.19
N ILE A 52 -10.29 4.94 -3.18
CA ILE A 52 -10.40 6.40 -3.22
C ILE A 52 -11.87 6.76 -3.10
N ASN A 53 -12.24 7.47 -2.04
CA ASN A 53 -13.56 8.07 -1.94
C ASN A 53 -13.54 9.44 -2.62
N SER A 54 -14.24 9.58 -3.74
CA SER A 54 -14.26 10.82 -4.52
C SER A 54 -15.03 11.97 -3.85
N GLU A 55 -15.89 11.67 -2.88
CA GLU A 55 -16.71 12.67 -2.19
C GLU A 55 -15.97 13.25 -0.99
N THR A 56 -15.30 12.40 -0.21
CA THR A 56 -14.56 12.82 0.99
C THR A 56 -13.08 13.14 0.71
N GLY A 57 -12.55 12.69 -0.43
CA GLY A 57 -11.13 12.77 -0.74
C GLY A 57 -10.26 11.75 0.01
N GLU A 58 -10.87 10.83 0.77
CA GLU A 58 -10.15 9.83 1.55
C GLU A 58 -9.48 8.78 0.64
N ILE A 59 -8.21 8.51 0.90
CA ILE A 59 -7.43 7.46 0.23
C ILE A 59 -7.05 6.41 1.27
N ARG A 60 -7.50 5.18 1.06
CA ARG A 60 -7.14 4.03 1.89
C ARG A 60 -6.33 3.04 1.09
N ALA A 61 -5.25 2.54 1.67
CA ALA A 61 -4.47 1.45 1.11
C ALA A 61 -4.48 0.27 2.09
N MET A 62 -4.76 -0.93 1.59
CA MET A 62 -4.74 -2.15 2.42
C MET A 62 -4.19 -3.35 1.66
N PRO A 63 -3.56 -4.31 2.34
CA PRO A 63 -3.12 -5.54 1.70
C PRO A 63 -4.29 -6.28 1.04
N LYS A 64 -4.07 -6.75 -0.20
CA LYS A 64 -5.12 -7.37 -1.03
C LYS A 64 -5.79 -8.57 -0.33
N ALA A 65 -4.99 -9.45 0.27
CA ALA A 65 -5.49 -10.61 1.00
C ALA A 65 -6.47 -10.23 2.14
N LEU A 66 -6.20 -9.14 2.86
CA LEU A 66 -7.09 -8.68 3.94
C LEU A 66 -8.38 -8.06 3.39
N TYR A 67 -8.29 -7.35 2.27
CA TYR A 67 -9.47 -6.80 1.60
C TYR A 67 -10.42 -7.91 1.15
N GLU A 68 -9.90 -8.95 0.49
CA GLU A 68 -10.68 -10.09 0.02
C GLU A 68 -11.33 -10.85 1.18
N GLN A 69 -10.60 -11.07 2.28
CA GLN A 69 -11.17 -11.67 3.49
C GLN A 69 -12.34 -10.86 4.07
N LYS A 70 -12.21 -9.53 4.13
CA LYS A 70 -13.29 -8.66 4.61
C LYS A 70 -14.50 -8.69 3.68
N ARG A 71 -14.26 -8.62 2.37
CA ARG A 71 -15.31 -8.65 1.34
C ARG A 71 -16.08 -9.97 1.41
N ASN A 72 -15.39 -11.10 1.58
CA ASN A 72 -16.04 -12.41 1.69
C ASN A 72 -16.88 -12.53 2.96
N LYS A 73 -16.40 -11.99 4.09
CA LYS A 73 -17.17 -11.97 5.36
C LYS A 73 -18.45 -11.16 5.27
N GLN A 74 -18.45 -10.05 4.54
CA GLN A 74 -19.65 -9.23 4.32
C GLN A 74 -20.71 -9.99 3.52
N ARG A 75 -20.31 -10.71 2.47
CA ARG A 75 -21.23 -11.50 1.65
C ARG A 75 -21.92 -12.62 2.41
N VAL A 76 -21.21 -13.25 3.35
CA VAL A 76 -21.76 -14.35 4.19
C VAL A 76 -22.73 -13.83 5.27
N GLN A 77 -22.71 -12.54 5.60
CA GLN A 77 -23.65 -11.94 6.57
C GLN A 77 -24.95 -11.44 5.91
N GLU A 78 -24.98 -11.36 4.59
CA GLU A 78 -26.14 -10.93 3.80
C GLU A 78 -26.98 -12.12 3.30
N GLU A 79 -26.50 -13.35 3.47
CA GLU A 79 -27.20 -14.63 3.21
C GLU A 79 -27.74 -15.24 4.51
#